data_AF-A0A3D2G0L7-F1
#
_entry.id   AF-A0A3D2G0L7-F1
#
_cell.length_a   1.000
_cell.length_b   1.000
_cell.length_c   1.000
_cell.angle_alpha   90.00
_cell.angle_beta   90.00
_cell.angle_gamma   90.00
#
_symmetry.space_group_name_H-M   'P 1'
#
loop_
_entity.id
_entity.type
_entity.pdbx_description
1 polymer ?
#
loop_
_entity_poly.entity_id
_entity_poly.type
_entity_poly.pdbx_seq_one_letter_code
_entity_poly.pdbx_strand_id
1 'polypeptide(L)'
;MLWDTIPVPKGTDADFAVAVTDDSLTPWIKKGGTAYLRRRTELYDGDIGLFETDGGIVFRQFCADSHGTVYLFAVNRAHAEDDRMIPPDKAAELVCYGRLELKKPIPLPMD
;
A
#
# COMPACT_ATOMS: atom_id res chain seq x y z
N MET A 1 -15.72 -10.64 -21.46
CA MET A 1 -14.88 -10.09 -20.38
C MET A 1 -15.42 -10.65 -19.08
N LEU A 2 -14.93 -11.82 -18.64
CA LEU A 2 -15.25 -12.36 -17.33
C LEU A 2 -14.31 -11.64 -16.35
N TRP A 3 -14.86 -10.88 -15.43
CA TRP A 3 -14.06 -10.33 -14.34
C TRP A 3 -13.85 -11.45 -13.33
N ASP A 4 -12.64 -12.01 -13.26
CA ASP A 4 -12.31 -12.98 -12.21
C ASP A 4 -12.38 -12.26 -10.86
N THR A 5 -13.34 -12.66 -10.04
CA THR A 5 -13.49 -12.16 -8.67
C THR A 5 -12.49 -12.90 -7.80
N ILE A 6 -11.62 -12.18 -7.10
CA ILE A 6 -10.66 -12.79 -6.17
C ILE A 6 -11.36 -12.95 -4.82
N PRO A 7 -11.60 -14.18 -4.33
CA PRO A 7 -12.26 -14.38 -3.06
C PRO A 7 -11.36 -13.97 -1.90
N VAL A 8 -11.94 -13.31 -0.91
CA VAL A 8 -11.29 -13.06 0.37
C VAL A 8 -11.41 -14.31 1.26
N PRO A 9 -10.32 -14.84 1.82
CA PRO A 9 -10.36 -16.00 2.71
C PRO A 9 -11.23 -15.74 3.94
N LYS A 10 -12.02 -16.75 4.32
CA LYS A 10 -12.81 -16.72 5.56
C LYS A 10 -11.90 -16.57 6.78
N GLY A 11 -12.33 -15.78 7.76
CA GLY A 11 -11.59 -15.55 9.00
C GLY A 11 -10.44 -14.54 8.85
N THR A 12 -10.44 -13.74 7.79
CA THR A 12 -9.58 -12.56 7.65
C THR A 12 -10.41 -11.29 7.83
N ASP A 13 -9.76 -10.21 8.27
CA ASP A 13 -10.39 -8.88 8.39
C ASP A 13 -10.33 -8.09 7.06
N ALA A 14 -9.96 -8.75 5.95
CA ALA A 14 -9.89 -8.10 4.65
C ALA A 14 -11.29 -7.91 4.05
N ASP A 15 -11.51 -6.76 3.43
CA ASP A 15 -12.76 -6.40 2.76
C ASP A 15 -12.72 -6.73 1.26
N PHE A 16 -11.53 -6.70 0.66
CA PHE A 16 -11.34 -6.98 -0.75
C PHE A 16 -9.94 -7.51 -1.04
N ALA A 17 -9.76 -8.00 -2.27
CA ALA A 17 -8.49 -8.51 -2.75
C ALA A 17 -8.19 -7.98 -4.15
N VAL A 18 -6.90 -7.77 -4.43
CA VAL A 18 -6.41 -7.39 -5.77
C VAL A 18 -5.28 -8.31 -6.19
N ALA A 19 -5.20 -8.59 -7.49
CA ALA A 19 -4.07 -9.32 -8.06
C ALA A 19 -2.86 -8.40 -8.13
N VAL A 20 -1.70 -8.90 -7.69
CA VAL A 20 -0.43 -8.19 -7.79
C VAL A 20 0.18 -8.52 -9.15
N THR A 21 0.13 -7.58 -10.10
CA THR A 21 0.53 -7.82 -11.50
C THR A 21 1.99 -7.46 -11.80
N ASP A 22 2.67 -6.81 -10.87
CA ASP A 22 4.06 -6.37 -10.95
C ASP A 22 4.86 -6.87 -9.74
N ASP A 23 6.05 -6.32 -9.53
CA ASP A 23 6.94 -6.67 -8.43
C ASP A 23 6.89 -5.66 -7.26
N SER A 24 5.90 -4.76 -7.22
CA SER A 24 5.80 -3.65 -6.25
C SER A 24 5.84 -4.10 -4.79
N LEU A 25 5.34 -5.30 -4.48
CA LEU A 25 5.29 -5.87 -3.13
C LEU A 25 6.37 -6.94 -2.86
N THR A 26 7.32 -7.13 -3.77
CA THR A 26 8.43 -8.07 -3.59
C THR A 26 9.36 -7.58 -2.47
N PRO A 27 9.94 -8.48 -1.63
CA PRO A 27 9.86 -9.95 -1.63
C PRO A 27 8.65 -10.53 -0.89
N TRP A 28 7.76 -9.69 -0.36
CA TRP A 28 6.71 -10.08 0.57
C TRP A 28 5.52 -10.73 -0.11
N ILE A 29 5.07 -10.15 -1.22
CA ILE A 29 4.06 -10.72 -2.11
C ILE A 29 4.64 -10.70 -3.52
N LYS A 30 4.82 -11.89 -4.11
CA LYS A 30 5.38 -12.04 -5.45
C LYS A 30 4.37 -11.60 -6.50
N LYS A 31 4.87 -11.17 -7.66
CA LYS A 31 4.08 -11.03 -8.89
C LYS A 31 3.22 -12.27 -9.15
N GLY A 32 1.96 -12.05 -9.49
CA GLY A 32 0.92 -13.08 -9.63
C GLY A 32 0.26 -13.50 -8.31
N GLY A 33 0.72 -12.96 -7.18
CA GLY A 33 0.10 -13.14 -5.88
C GLY A 33 -1.15 -12.28 -5.69
N THR A 34 -1.72 -12.36 -4.49
CA THR A 34 -2.93 -11.62 -4.10
C THR A 34 -2.63 -10.75 -2.89
N ALA A 35 -3.00 -9.48 -2.98
CA ALA A 35 -3.01 -8.55 -1.87
C ALA A 35 -4.42 -8.50 -1.26
N TYR A 36 -4.52 -8.70 0.05
CA TYR A 36 -5.78 -8.63 0.81
C TYR A 36 -5.83 -7.31 1.56
N LEU A 37 -6.88 -6.54 1.39
CA LEU A 37 -6.95 -5.17 1.89
C LEU A 37 -8.19 -4.94 2.74
N ARG A 38 -8.02 -4.13 3.78
CA ARG A 38 -9.09 -3.59 4.61
C ARG A 38 -9.42 -2.16 4.17
N ARG A 39 -10.70 -1.88 3.92
CA ARG A 39 -11.22 -0.56 3.55
C ARG A 39 -11.31 0.34 4.79
N ARG A 40 -11.29 1.66 4.56
CA ARG A 40 -11.64 2.69 5.57
C ARG A 40 -10.95 2.48 6.92
N THR A 41 -9.67 2.12 6.89
CA THR A 41 -8.84 1.93 8.09
C THR A 41 -7.87 3.10 8.18
N GLU A 42 -7.69 3.63 9.38
CA GLU A 42 -6.61 4.58 9.66
C GLU A 42 -5.26 3.93 9.33
N LEU A 43 -4.37 4.69 8.70
CA LEU A 43 -3.01 4.25 8.43
C LEU A 43 -2.09 4.73 9.55
N TYR A 44 -1.22 3.85 10.00
CA TYR A 44 -0.13 4.15 10.92
C TYR A 44 1.21 3.99 10.22
N ASP A 45 2.27 4.55 10.81
CA ASP A 45 3.62 4.43 10.26
C ASP A 45 4.02 2.97 10.03
N GLY A 46 4.47 2.68 8.80
CA GLY A 46 4.82 1.35 8.34
C GLY A 46 3.67 0.57 7.70
N ASP A 47 2.42 1.03 7.79
CA ASP A 47 1.30 0.43 7.07
C ASP A 47 1.48 0.57 5.57
N ILE A 48 0.95 -0.39 4.81
CA ILE A 48 1.02 -0.35 3.35
C ILE A 48 -0.38 -0.08 2.83
N GLY A 49 -0.54 1.02 2.11
CA GLY A 49 -1.78 1.39 1.47
C GLY A 49 -1.75 1.13 -0.04
N LEU A 50 -2.94 0.98 -0.62
CA LEU A 50 -3.16 1.09 -2.06
C LEU A 50 -3.62 2.51 -2.37
N PHE A 51 -2.71 3.33 -2.88
CA PHE A 51 -2.93 4.77 -3.06
C PHE A 51 -3.18 5.11 -4.52
N GLU A 52 -4.02 6.12 -4.74
CA GLU A 52 -4.05 6.84 -6.02
C GLU A 52 -2.97 7.92 -6.03
N THR A 53 -2.21 7.96 -7.12
CA THR A 53 -1.20 9.00 -7.40
C THR A 53 -1.32 9.46 -8.84
N ASP A 54 -0.63 10.53 -9.21
CA ASP A 54 -0.54 10.99 -10.61
C ASP A 54 -0.01 9.89 -11.56
N GLY A 55 0.76 8.92 -11.03
CA GLY A 55 1.28 7.77 -11.77
C GLY A 55 0.31 6.58 -11.85
N GLY A 56 -0.90 6.71 -11.31
CA GLY A 56 -1.89 5.65 -11.19
C GLY A 56 -1.99 5.07 -9.78
N ILE A 57 -2.59 3.89 -9.69
CA ILE A 57 -2.85 3.18 -8.43
C ILE A 57 -1.61 2.35 -8.05
N VAL A 58 -1.03 2.63 -6.88
CA VAL A 58 0.23 2.04 -6.44
C VAL A 58 0.18 1.56 -4.99
N PHE A 59 0.95 0.50 -4.68
CA PHE A 59 1.23 0.12 -3.30
C PHE A 59 2.38 0.94 -2.75
N ARG A 60 2.19 1.55 -1.57
CA ARG A 60 3.23 2.31 -0.87
C ARG A 60 3.14 2.09 0.62
N GLN A 61 4.31 2.06 1.27
CA GLN A 61 4.41 2.09 2.72
C GLN A 61 4.28 3.53 3.20
N PHE A 62 3.34 3.77 4.10
CA PHE A 62 2.98 5.06 4.65
C PHE A 62 3.83 5.39 5.88
N CYS A 63 4.25 6.64 5.99
CA CYS A 63 4.85 7.22 7.19
C CYS A 63 4.49 8.70 7.24
N ALA A 64 4.11 9.23 8.39
CA ALA A 64 3.83 10.66 8.54
C ALA A 64 4.74 11.27 9.60
N ASP A 65 5.29 12.45 9.32
CA ASP A 65 6.00 13.21 10.34
C ASP A 65 5.05 14.03 11.24
N SER A 66 5.60 14.60 12.30
CA SER A 66 4.86 15.46 13.24
C SER A 66 4.32 16.76 12.63
N HIS A 67 4.78 17.14 11.42
CA HIS A 67 4.32 18.33 10.70
C HIS A 67 3.21 18.00 9.70
N GLY A 68 2.80 16.73 9.59
CA GLY A 68 1.78 16.26 8.66
C GLY A 68 2.31 15.96 7.25
N THR A 69 3.63 15.98 7.05
CA THR A 69 4.24 15.53 5.80
C THR A 69 4.10 14.01 5.72
N VAL A 70 3.59 13.51 4.59
CA VAL A 70 3.46 12.07 4.35
C VAL A 70 4.56 11.61 3.41
N TYR A 71 5.20 10.51 3.77
CA TYR A 71 6.14 9.79 2.96
C TYR A 71 5.48 8.49 2.47
N LEU A 72 5.48 8.30 1.15
CA LEU A 72 5.02 7.09 0.50
C LEU A 72 6.24 6.37 -0.08
N PHE A 73 6.71 5.36 0.65
CA PHE A 73 7.87 4.57 0.26
C PHE A 73 7.47 3.40 -0.64
N ALA A 74 8.25 3.14 -1.69
CA ALA A 74 8.15 1.90 -2.45
C ALA A 74 8.39 0.71 -1.51
N VAL A 75 7.50 -0.30 -1.55
CA VAL A 75 7.62 -1.48 -0.69
C VAL A 75 8.77 -2.36 -1.14
N ASN A 76 8.87 -2.61 -2.45
CA ASN A 76 10.07 -3.15 -3.06
C ASN A 76 11.14 -2.05 -3.17
N ARG A 77 12.15 -2.12 -2.29
CA ARG A 77 13.22 -1.12 -2.21
C ARG A 77 14.16 -1.08 -3.42
N ALA A 78 14.04 -2.01 -4.37
CA ALA A 78 14.69 -1.87 -5.67
C ALA A 78 14.16 -0.67 -6.48
N HIS A 79 13.00 -0.14 -6.12
CA HIS A 79 12.34 1.03 -6.72
C HIS A 79 12.31 2.23 -5.76
N ALA A 80 13.35 2.40 -4.93
CA ALA A 80 13.41 3.48 -3.94
C ALA A 80 13.39 4.89 -4.56
N GLU A 81 13.78 5.01 -5.83
CA GLU A 81 13.67 6.25 -6.61
C GLU A 81 12.23 6.73 -6.80
N ASP A 82 11.25 5.84 -6.62
CA ASP A 82 9.83 6.17 -6.71
C ASP A 82 9.21 6.64 -5.39
N ASP A 83 10.01 6.74 -4.32
CA ASP A 83 9.58 7.28 -3.04
C ASP A 83 9.06 8.72 -3.21
N ARG A 84 7.96 9.04 -2.52
CA ARG A 84 7.33 10.37 -2.61
C ARG A 84 7.25 11.00 -1.24
N MET A 85 7.67 12.27 -1.16
CA MET A 85 7.31 13.17 -0.08
C MET A 85 6.11 14.00 -0.52
N ILE A 86 5.09 14.02 0.34
CA ILE A 86 3.81 14.67 0.07
C ILE A 86 3.60 15.72 1.14
N PRO A 87 3.56 17.01 0.76
CA PRO A 87 3.41 18.09 1.72
C PRO A 87 2.02 18.03 2.39
N PRO A 88 1.87 18.60 3.61
CA PRO A 88 0.66 18.45 4.41
C PRO A 88 -0.64 18.87 3.71
N ASP A 89 -0.60 19.90 2.87
CA ASP A 89 -1.75 20.39 2.11
C ASP A 89 -2.27 19.35 1.10
N LYS A 90 -1.35 18.61 0.46
CA LYS A 90 -1.68 17.53 -0.48
C LYS A 90 -1.95 16.20 0.22
N ALA A 91 -1.34 15.98 1.39
CA ALA A 91 -1.54 14.76 2.15
C ALA A 91 -3.00 14.59 2.57
N ALA A 92 -3.71 15.69 2.84
CA ALA A 92 -5.15 15.68 3.15
C ALA A 92 -6.03 15.21 1.99
N GLU A 93 -5.54 15.27 0.76
CA GLU A 93 -6.25 14.87 -0.47
C GLU A 93 -5.90 13.45 -0.94
N LEU A 94 -4.96 12.77 -0.25
CA LEU A 94 -4.54 11.42 -0.62
C LEU A 94 -5.70 10.41 -0.54
N VAL A 95 -5.93 9.72 -1.66
CA VAL A 95 -6.89 8.63 -1.71
C VAL A 95 -6.18 7.31 -1.44
N CYS A 96 -6.51 6.68 -0.30
CA CYS A 96 -6.15 5.31 0.01
C CYS A 96 -7.37 4.40 -0.11
N TYR A 97 -7.31 3.43 -1.02
CA TYR A 97 -8.39 2.46 -1.24
C TYR A 97 -8.48 1.40 -0.14
N GLY A 98 -7.37 1.13 0.54
CA GLY A 98 -7.32 0.20 1.66
C GLY A 98 -5.89 -0.06 2.14
N ARG A 99 -5.80 -0.59 3.35
CA ARG A 99 -4.55 -1.05 3.96
C ARG A 99 -4.34 -2.53 3.68
N LEU A 100 -3.14 -2.90 3.25
CA LEU A 100 -2.72 -4.28 3.05
C LEU A 100 -2.61 -5.02 4.38
N GLU A 101 -3.28 -6.16 4.48
CA GLU A 101 -3.19 -7.05 5.64
C GLU A 101 -1.94 -7.94 5.49
N LEU A 102 -1.00 -7.78 6.41
CA LEU A 102 0.23 -8.56 6.49
C LEU A 102 0.31 -9.33 7.80
N LYS A 103 0.86 -10.55 7.73
CA LYS A 103 1.13 -11.36 8.93
C LYS A 103 2.20 -10.77 9.84
N LYS A 104 3.10 -9.96 9.28
CA LYS A 104 4.20 -9.31 9.97
C LYS A 104 4.39 -7.91 9.37
N PRO A 105 4.70 -6.90 10.20
CA PRO A 105 5.03 -5.58 9.69
C PRO A 105 6.30 -5.63 8.84
N ILE A 106 6.34 -4.82 7.79
CA ILE A 106 7.55 -4.58 7.00
C ILE A 106 8.28 -3.41 7.69
N PRO A 107 9.58 -3.54 7.98
CA PRO A 107 10.35 -2.42 8.52
C PRO A 107 10.28 -1.21 7.58
N LEU A 108 10.10 -0.02 8.14
CA LEU A 108 10.28 1.22 7.38
C LEU A 108 11.72 1.27 6.82
N PRO A 109 11.93 1.88 5.64
CA PRO A 109 13.27 2.18 5.18
C PRO A 109 14.01 2.99 6.25
N MET A 110 15.23 2.56 6.59
CA MET A 110 16.14 3.37 7.38
C MET A 110 16.95 4.23 6.41
N ASP A 111 17.15 5.50 6.76
CA ASP A 111 18.09 6.40 6.07
C ASP A 111 19.54 5.89 6.18
#